data_AF-A0A534VRM4-F1
#
_entry.id   AF-A0A534VRM4-F1
#
_cell.length_a   1.000
_cell.length_b   1.000
_cell.length_c   1.000
_cell.angle_alpha   90.00
_cell.angle_beta   90.00
_cell.angle_gamma   90.00
#
_symmetry.space_group_name_H-M   'P 1'
#
loop_
_entity.id
_entity.type
_entity.pdbx_description
1 polymer ?
#
loop_
_entity_poly.entity_id
_entity_poly.type
_entity_poly.pdbx_seq_one_letter_code
_entity_poly.pdbx_strand_id
1 'polypeptide(L)'
;MAAPSLASVERSDPRQSPIGHAPEVRDVKKQIRGFQEFLLKQNALALAVGVVIGAAVGRVVSGIVDDVIMPIVGIALPGGEWRNAAIALPRGNSIKYGDLLGRFLDFFIVALVVYVVTKAILEKPVAPPPDTKTCPQCLEVVPATARRCRACASQLV
;
A
#
# COMPACT_ATOMS: atom_id res chain seq x y z
N MET A 1 47.29 3.51 -73.80
CA MET A 1 48.23 2.45 -73.39
C MET A 1 48.28 2.42 -71.87
N ALA A 2 48.18 1.21 -71.29
CA ALA A 2 48.17 0.87 -69.87
C ALA A 2 46.88 1.11 -69.04
N ALA A 3 46.09 0.05 -68.90
CA ALA A 3 45.29 -0.26 -67.72
C ALA A 3 46.21 -0.95 -66.65
N PRO A 4 45.70 -1.64 -65.62
CA PRO A 4 44.89 -1.26 -64.46
C PRO A 4 45.54 -1.73 -63.12
N SER A 5 44.99 -1.34 -61.98
CA SER A 5 45.24 -1.94 -60.64
C SER A 5 43.97 -1.70 -59.82
N LEU A 6 43.00 -2.60 -59.66
CA LEU A 6 42.98 -3.95 -59.05
C LEU A 6 43.54 -4.02 -57.61
N ALA A 7 42.74 -3.53 -56.64
CA ALA A 7 42.58 -4.03 -55.27
C ALA A 7 41.90 -2.90 -54.46
N SER A 8 40.71 -3.00 -53.89
CA SER A 8 39.98 -4.12 -53.30
C SER A 8 38.48 -3.85 -53.51
N VAL A 9 37.70 -4.75 -54.11
CA VAL A 9 37.12 -5.93 -53.45
C VAL A 9 36.55 -5.55 -52.08
N GLU A 10 35.25 -5.26 -52.02
CA GLU A 10 34.39 -5.95 -51.06
C GLU A 10 32.93 -5.93 -51.57
N ARG A 11 32.56 -7.06 -52.16
CA ARG A 11 31.25 -7.73 -52.15
C ARG A 11 30.02 -6.82 -52.05
N SER A 12 29.31 -6.75 -53.17
CA SER A 12 27.85 -6.77 -53.22
C SER A 12 27.27 -7.64 -52.10
N ASP A 13 26.62 -7.00 -51.12
CA ASP A 13 25.98 -7.67 -49.99
C ASP A 13 24.65 -8.31 -50.47
N PRO A 14 24.51 -9.65 -50.41
CA PRO A 14 23.25 -10.34 -50.71
C PRO A 14 22.19 -10.20 -49.60
N ARG A 15 22.43 -9.41 -48.53
CA ARG A 15 21.47 -9.22 -47.41
C ARG A 15 20.44 -8.11 -47.59
N GLN A 16 20.31 -7.51 -48.76
CA GLN A 16 19.15 -6.65 -49.04
C GLN A 16 17.91 -7.51 -49.36
N SER A 17 17.43 -8.27 -48.38
CA SER A 17 16.14 -8.96 -48.44
C SER A 17 15.11 -8.14 -47.66
N PRO A 18 14.08 -7.59 -48.32
CA PRO A 18 13.03 -6.83 -47.65
C PRO A 18 11.94 -7.81 -47.22
N ILE A 19 12.02 -8.37 -46.01
CA ILE A 19 10.90 -9.15 -45.47
C ILE A 19 10.83 -9.02 -43.95
N GLY A 20 9.76 -8.33 -43.53
CA GLY A 20 9.02 -8.48 -42.26
C GLY A 20 9.83 -8.51 -40.96
N HIS A 21 9.82 -7.41 -40.20
CA HIS A 21 10.11 -7.46 -38.77
C HIS A 21 8.97 -6.80 -37.99
N ALA A 22 8.31 -7.64 -37.19
CA ALA A 22 7.10 -7.38 -36.43
C ALA A 22 7.20 -6.11 -35.54
N PRO A 23 6.13 -5.29 -35.47
CA PRO A 23 5.98 -4.34 -34.37
C PRO A 23 5.63 -5.12 -33.08
N GLU A 24 5.75 -4.50 -31.90
CA GLU A 24 5.01 -4.85 -30.67
C GLU A 24 5.70 -5.53 -29.45
N VAL A 25 7.03 -5.59 -29.29
CA VAL A 25 7.62 -6.10 -28.00
C VAL A 25 8.66 -5.21 -27.28
N ARG A 26 9.08 -4.09 -27.86
CA ARG A 26 10.07 -3.18 -27.23
C ARG A 26 9.45 -2.14 -26.27
N ASP A 27 8.15 -1.87 -26.39
CA ASP A 27 7.48 -0.84 -25.58
C ASP A 27 7.15 -1.29 -24.15
N VAL A 28 6.77 -2.56 -23.96
CA VAL A 28 6.37 -3.08 -22.64
C VAL A 28 7.50 -3.00 -21.62
N LYS A 29 8.74 -3.31 -22.01
CA LYS A 29 9.90 -3.22 -21.10
C LYS A 29 10.22 -1.78 -20.70
N LYS A 30 9.93 -0.81 -21.58
CA LYS A 30 10.10 0.63 -21.33
C LYS A 30 8.97 1.16 -20.43
N GLN A 31 7.74 0.70 -20.65
CA GLN A 31 6.59 1.02 -19.80
C GLN A 31 6.71 0.43 -18.39
N ILE A 32 7.16 -0.82 -18.26
CA ILE A 32 7.41 -1.46 -16.95
C ILE A 32 8.53 -0.73 -16.19
N ARG A 33 9.63 -0.37 -16.88
CA ARG A 33 10.70 0.43 -16.27
C ARG A 33 10.21 1.81 -15.82
N GLY A 34 9.43 2.50 -16.66
CA GLY A 34 8.84 3.79 -16.31
C GLY A 34 7.85 3.72 -15.15
N PHE A 35 7.07 2.64 -15.07
CA PHE A 35 6.16 2.40 -13.94
C PHE A 35 6.92 2.09 -12.64
N GLN A 36 7.99 1.28 -12.72
CA GLN A 36 8.85 0.99 -11.58
C GLN A 36 9.55 2.27 -11.06
N GLU A 37 10.07 3.12 -11.95
CA GLU A 37 10.64 4.42 -11.58
C GLU A 37 9.61 5.39 -10.98
N PHE A 38 8.35 5.31 -11.39
CA PHE A 38 7.24 6.08 -10.80
C PHE A 38 6.91 5.60 -9.37
N LEU A 39 6.78 4.29 -9.18
CA LEU A 39 6.50 3.68 -7.88
C LEU A 39 7.61 3.89 -6.84
N LEU A 40 8.87 3.98 -7.28
CA LEU A 40 10.01 4.24 -6.40
C LEU A 40 10.17 5.73 -6.03
N LYS A 41 9.66 6.65 -6.87
CA LYS A 41 9.73 8.09 -6.62
C LYS A 41 8.58 8.62 -5.77
N GLN A 42 7.38 8.07 -5.91
CA GLN A 42 6.28 8.37 -5.00
C GLN A 42 6.31 7.39 -3.83
N ASN A 43 6.03 7.88 -2.62
CA ASN A 43 5.77 7.06 -1.42
C ASN A 43 4.59 6.06 -1.56
N ALA A 44 4.09 5.82 -2.78
CA ALA A 44 3.01 4.92 -3.13
C ALA A 44 3.28 3.47 -2.72
N LEU A 45 4.55 3.01 -2.76
CA LEU A 45 4.89 1.65 -2.34
C LEU A 45 4.60 1.43 -0.84
N ALA A 46 4.98 2.38 0.03
CA ALA A 46 4.74 2.27 1.47
C ALA A 46 3.24 2.32 1.79
N LEU A 47 2.50 3.17 1.09
CA LEU A 47 1.04 3.28 1.22
C LEU A 47 0.35 1.99 0.75
N ALA A 48 0.77 1.42 -0.39
CA ALA A 48 0.21 0.19 -0.92
C ALA A 48 0.43 -0.99 0.04
N VAL A 49 1.65 -1.14 0.56
CA VAL A 49 1.98 -2.18 1.54
C VAL A 49 1.16 -1.97 2.83
N GLY A 50 1.03 -0.72 3.29
CA GLY A 50 0.21 -0.38 4.46
C GLY A 50 -1.26 -0.77 4.31
N VAL A 51 -1.87 -0.54 3.14
CA VAL A 51 -3.27 -0.93 2.85
C VAL A 51 -3.44 -2.45 2.83
N VAL A 52 -2.51 -3.19 2.22
CA VAL A 52 -2.58 -4.66 2.15
C VAL A 52 -2.45 -5.28 3.54
N ILE A 53 -1.49 -4.81 4.35
CA ILE A 53 -1.33 -5.26 5.74
C ILE A 53 -2.57 -4.87 6.56
N GLY A 54 -3.07 -3.65 6.41
CA GLY A 54 -4.28 -3.19 7.08
C GLY A 54 -5.51 -4.04 6.78
N ALA A 55 -5.70 -4.43 5.51
CA ALA A 55 -6.78 -5.32 5.11
C ALA A 55 -6.65 -6.73 5.72
N ALA A 56 -5.42 -7.26 5.80
CA ALA A 56 -5.17 -8.55 6.43
C ALA A 56 -5.44 -8.52 7.95
N VAL A 57 -4.95 -7.48 8.65
CA VAL A 57 -5.19 -7.29 10.09
C VAL A 57 -6.68 -7.10 10.36
N GLY A 58 -7.39 -6.35 9.52
CA GLY A 58 -8.84 -6.19 9.62
C GLY A 58 -9.59 -7.53 9.63
N ARG A 59 -9.21 -8.48 8.76
CA ARG A 59 -9.80 -9.84 8.74
C ARG A 59 -9.54 -10.62 10.03
N VAL A 60 -8.34 -10.52 10.59
CA VAL A 60 -8.01 -11.18 11.87
C VAL A 60 -8.88 -10.63 12.99
N VAL A 61 -9.05 -9.31 13.04
CA VAL A 61 -9.89 -8.67 14.07
C VAL A 61 -11.36 -9.03 13.87
N SER A 62 -11.87 -9.00 12.64
CA SER A 62 -13.24 -9.43 12.34
C SER A 62 -13.46 -10.88 12.77
N GLY A 63 -12.54 -11.81 12.47
CA GLY A 63 -12.66 -13.20 12.92
C GLY A 63 -12.72 -13.35 14.44
N ILE A 64 -11.91 -12.59 15.19
CA ILE A 64 -11.97 -12.60 16.65
C ILE A 64 -13.32 -12.07 17.16
N VAL A 65 -13.85 -11.02 16.53
CA VAL A 65 -15.16 -10.48 16.91
C VAL A 65 -16.28 -11.48 16.61
N ASP A 66 -16.26 -12.08 15.43
CA ASP A 66 -17.27 -13.03 14.96
C ASP A 66 -17.24 -14.35 15.75
N ASP A 67 -16.06 -14.86 16.09
CA ASP A 67 -15.91 -16.17 16.74
C ASP A 67 -15.93 -16.09 18.27
N VAL A 68 -15.51 -14.97 18.87
CA VAL A 68 -15.37 -14.84 20.33
C VAL A 68 -16.37 -13.86 20.92
N ILE A 69 -16.48 -12.66 20.37
CA ILE A 69 -17.33 -11.61 20.97
C ILE A 69 -18.80 -11.89 20.69
N MET A 70 -19.16 -12.26 19.46
CA MET A 70 -20.54 -12.48 19.05
C MET A 70 -21.26 -13.56 19.88
N PRO A 71 -20.65 -14.72 20.19
CA PRO A 71 -21.27 -15.69 21.11
C PRO A 71 -21.48 -15.13 22.52
N ILE A 72 -20.52 -14.39 23.07
CA ILE A 72 -20.62 -13.78 24.41
C ILE A 72 -21.76 -12.75 24.44
N VAL A 73 -21.84 -11.89 23.41
CA VAL A 73 -22.93 -10.92 23.26
C VAL A 73 -24.28 -11.62 23.06
N GLY A 74 -24.31 -12.73 22.34
CA GLY A 74 -25.51 -13.55 22.11
C GLY A 74 -26.04 -14.22 23.39
N ILE A 75 -25.18 -14.53 24.35
CA ILE A 75 -25.59 -15.01 25.67
C ILE A 75 -26.09 -13.85 26.55
N ALA A 76 -25.46 -12.68 26.45
CA ALA A 76 -25.81 -11.50 27.24
C ALA A 76 -27.14 -10.83 26.83
N LEU A 77 -27.52 -10.90 25.54
CA LEU A 77 -28.81 -10.45 25.04
C LEU A 77 -29.71 -11.68 24.76
N PRO A 78 -30.62 -12.05 25.69
CA PRO A 78 -31.51 -13.18 25.49
C PRO A 78 -32.47 -12.87 24.33
N GLY A 79 -32.25 -13.52 23.19
CA GLY A 79 -33.11 -13.42 22.01
C GLY A 79 -32.38 -12.95 20.76
N GLY A 80 -31.30 -13.63 20.36
CA GLY A 80 -30.51 -13.39 19.13
C GLY A 80 -31.30 -13.24 17.81
N GLU A 81 -32.62 -13.39 17.86
CA GLU A 81 -33.60 -13.00 16.85
C GLU A 81 -33.67 -11.49 16.57
N TRP A 82 -33.15 -10.61 17.44
CA TRP A 82 -33.13 -9.16 17.14
C TRP A 82 -32.30 -8.82 15.90
N ARG A 83 -31.29 -9.62 15.54
CA ARG A 83 -30.55 -9.51 14.26
C ARG A 83 -31.36 -10.02 13.07
N ASN A 84 -32.23 -11.00 13.28
CA ASN A 84 -33.11 -11.55 12.24
C ASN A 84 -34.40 -10.75 12.08
N ALA A 85 -34.62 -9.76 12.94
CA ALA A 85 -35.83 -8.97 12.95
C ALA A 85 -36.00 -8.24 11.61
N ALA A 86 -37.05 -8.63 10.89
CA ALA A 86 -37.37 -8.14 9.57
C ALA A 86 -38.82 -7.70 9.52
N ILE A 87 -39.07 -6.52 8.94
CA ILE A 87 -40.41 -6.08 8.60
C ILE A 87 -40.67 -6.52 7.17
N ALA A 88 -41.64 -7.41 6.97
CA ALA A 88 -42.10 -7.78 5.64
C ALA A 88 -42.99 -6.64 5.11
N LEU A 89 -42.58 -6.02 4.00
CA LEU A 89 -43.41 -5.05 3.30
C LEU A 89 -44.33 -5.78 2.31
N PRO A 90 -45.56 -5.28 2.09
CA PRO A 90 -46.38 -5.74 0.99
C PRO A 90 -45.62 -5.48 -0.33
N ARG A 91 -45.56 -6.49 -1.22
CA ARG A 91 -44.76 -6.62 -2.46
C ARG A 91 -43.48 -7.47 -2.39
N GLY A 92 -43.25 -8.21 -1.31
CA GLY A 92 -42.17 -9.22 -1.26
C GLY A 92 -40.80 -8.68 -0.89
N ASN A 93 -40.72 -7.40 -0.49
CA ASN A 93 -39.49 -6.82 0.06
C ASN A 93 -39.48 -6.98 1.58
N SER A 94 -38.37 -7.44 2.14
CA SER A 94 -38.17 -7.51 3.59
C SER A 94 -37.09 -6.50 4.00
N ILE A 95 -37.41 -5.60 4.93
CA ILE A 95 -36.42 -4.71 5.55
C ILE A 95 -35.92 -5.39 6.82
N LYS A 96 -34.71 -5.96 6.75
CA LYS A 96 -33.99 -6.56 7.88
C LYS A 96 -33.33 -5.46 8.72
N TYR A 97 -34.12 -4.76 9.53
CA TYR A 97 -33.60 -3.72 10.43
C TYR A 97 -32.67 -4.32 11.50
N GLY A 98 -32.88 -5.59 11.87
CA GLY A 98 -32.01 -6.34 12.76
C GLY A 98 -30.60 -6.52 12.22
N ASP A 99 -30.43 -6.86 10.94
CA ASP A 99 -29.12 -7.04 10.32
C ASP A 99 -28.37 -5.70 10.27
N LEU A 100 -29.08 -4.63 9.94
CA LEU A 100 -28.51 -3.29 9.90
C LEU A 100 -27.98 -2.86 11.28
N LEU A 101 -28.77 -3.05 12.34
CA LEU A 101 -28.34 -2.72 13.70
C LEU A 101 -27.20 -3.63 14.18
N GLY A 102 -27.22 -4.91 13.77
CA GLY A 102 -26.13 -5.86 13.98
C GLY A 102 -24.81 -5.34 13.41
N ARG A 103 -24.80 -4.90 12.14
CA ARG A 103 -23.59 -4.37 11.50
C ARG A 103 -23.05 -3.10 12.16
N PHE A 104 -23.93 -2.24 12.66
CA PHE A 104 -23.50 -1.09 13.46
C PHE A 104 -22.82 -1.54 14.75
N LEU A 105 -23.41 -2.49 15.47
CA LEU A 105 -22.82 -3.03 16.69
C LEU A 105 -21.46 -3.68 16.41
N ASP A 106 -21.36 -4.47 15.34
CA ASP A 106 -20.12 -5.14 14.93
C ASP A 106 -19.02 -4.12 14.59
N PHE A 107 -19.37 -3.02 13.90
CA PHE A 107 -18.45 -1.92 13.63
C PHE A 107 -17.91 -1.27 14.92
N PHE A 108 -18.78 -1.01 15.90
CA PHE A 108 -18.36 -0.44 17.18
C PHE A 108 -17.47 -1.40 17.99
N ILE A 109 -17.80 -2.70 17.99
CA ILE A 109 -17.01 -3.72 18.67
C ILE A 109 -15.63 -3.86 18.02
N VAL A 110 -15.56 -3.99 16.69
CA VAL A 110 -14.29 -4.07 15.95
C VAL A 110 -13.44 -2.82 16.21
N ALA A 111 -14.03 -1.62 16.14
CA ALA A 111 -13.32 -0.38 16.41
C ALA A 111 -12.74 -0.34 17.84
N LEU A 112 -13.50 -0.80 18.84
CA LEU A 112 -13.04 -0.89 20.23
C LEU A 112 -11.89 -1.89 20.37
N VAL A 113 -11.99 -3.06 19.74
CA VAL A 113 -10.92 -4.09 19.79
C VAL A 113 -9.65 -3.57 19.12
N VAL A 114 -9.74 -2.98 17.93
CA VAL A 114 -8.58 -2.37 17.25
C VAL A 114 -7.95 -1.29 18.12
N TYR A 115 -8.76 -0.44 18.76
CA TYR A 115 -8.27 0.58 19.68
C TYR A 115 -7.50 -0.01 20.87
N VAL A 116 -8.05 -1.04 21.52
CA VAL A 116 -7.38 -1.69 22.66
C VAL A 116 -6.07 -2.36 22.22
N VAL A 117 -6.07 -3.07 21.08
CA VAL A 117 -4.88 -3.73 20.54
C VAL A 117 -3.80 -2.71 20.17
N THR A 118 -4.16 -1.65 19.44
CA THR A 118 -3.21 -0.60 19.06
C THR A 118 -2.67 0.14 20.27
N LYS A 119 -3.51 0.45 21.27
CA LYS A 119 -3.09 1.07 22.53
C LYS A 119 -2.14 0.16 23.32
N ALA A 120 -2.42 -1.14 23.41
CA ALA A 120 -1.55 -2.10 24.09
C ALA A 120 -0.17 -2.23 23.42
N ILE A 121 -0.10 -2.09 22.09
CA ILE A 121 1.15 -2.15 21.32
C ILE A 121 1.91 -0.81 21.40
N LEU A 122 1.22 0.33 21.26
CA LEU A 122 1.83 1.68 21.22
C LEU A 122 2.18 2.26 22.59
N GLU A 123 1.72 1.68 23.70
CA GLU A 123 2.12 2.12 25.05
C GLU A 123 3.62 1.91 25.31
N LYS A 124 4.29 1.11 24.47
CA LYS A 124 5.74 1.22 24.26
C LYS A 124 5.96 2.27 23.16
N PRO A 125 6.44 3.49 23.48
CA PRO A 125 6.84 4.45 22.46
C PRO A 125 8.09 3.91 21.75
N VAL A 126 7.90 3.01 20.79
CA VAL A 126 8.81 2.83 19.67
C VAL A 126 8.43 3.90 18.66
N ALA A 127 8.61 5.16 19.05
CA ALA A 127 8.92 6.16 18.05
C ALA A 127 10.25 5.66 17.45
N PRO A 128 10.36 5.43 16.13
CA PRO A 128 11.69 5.34 15.54
C PRO A 128 12.44 6.57 16.05
N PRO A 129 13.66 6.40 16.61
CA PRO A 129 14.42 7.53 17.13
C PRO A 129 14.34 8.61 16.07
N PRO A 130 13.99 9.86 16.44
CA PRO A 130 13.97 10.93 15.45
C PRO A 130 15.38 10.97 14.89
N ASP A 131 15.53 10.44 13.68
CA ASP A 131 16.79 10.42 12.93
C ASP A 131 17.20 11.84 12.56
N THR A 132 16.47 12.85 13.06
CA THR A 132 16.66 14.26 12.84
C THR A 132 16.60 15.06 14.15
N LYS A 133 17.64 15.85 14.39
CA LYS A 133 17.71 16.91 15.41
C LYS A 133 17.37 18.24 14.74
N THR A 134 16.56 19.07 15.38
CA THR A 134 16.33 20.45 14.92
C THR A 134 17.49 21.32 15.35
N CYS A 135 18.11 22.02 14.40
CA CYS A 135 19.21 22.93 14.70
C CYS A 135 18.70 24.13 15.53
N PRO A 136 19.27 24.46 16.70
CA PRO A 136 18.82 25.59 17.53
C PRO A 136 19.15 26.97 16.94
N GLN A 137 20.07 27.04 15.97
CA GLN A 137 20.50 28.30 15.35
C GLN A 137 19.66 28.66 14.12
N CYS A 138 19.16 27.67 13.39
CA CYS A 138 18.51 27.90 12.10
C CYS A 138 17.23 27.10 11.87
N LEU A 139 16.81 26.30 12.85
CA LEU A 139 15.56 25.52 12.84
C LEU A 139 15.44 24.51 11.69
N GLU A 140 16.51 24.28 10.95
CA GLU A 140 16.57 23.23 9.93
C GLU A 140 16.55 21.84 10.57
N VAL A 141 15.88 20.90 9.92
CA VAL A 141 15.82 19.49 10.31
C VAL A 141 17.10 18.80 9.83
N VAL A 142 18.02 18.48 10.74
CA VAL A 142 19.35 17.92 10.44
C VAL A 142 19.44 16.48 10.94
N PRO A 143 20.06 15.52 10.23
CA PRO A 143 20.15 14.15 10.71
C PRO A 143 20.89 14.04 12.07
N ALA A 144 20.44 13.13 12.93
CA ALA A 144 20.84 13.03 14.35
C ALA A 144 22.35 12.79 14.56
N THR A 145 23.03 12.22 13.57
CA THR A 145 24.47 11.94 13.58
C THR A 145 25.33 13.09 13.05
N ALA A 146 24.73 14.19 12.57
CA ALA A 146 25.50 15.31 12.01
C ALA A 146 26.16 16.15 13.10
N ARG A 147 27.47 16.37 12.98
CA ARG A 147 28.26 17.24 13.87
C ARG A 147 28.21 18.72 13.48
N ARG A 148 27.75 19.05 12.27
CA ARG A 148 27.59 20.41 11.76
C ARG A 148 26.32 20.53 10.93
N CYS A 149 25.60 21.63 11.08
CA CYS A 149 24.42 21.93 10.27
C CYS A 149 24.82 22.27 8.82
N ARG A 150 24.09 21.78 7.81
CA ARG A 150 24.34 22.09 6.39
C ARG A 150 23.92 23.51 6.00
N ALA A 151 22.88 24.04 6.62
CA ALA A 151 22.33 25.36 6.29
C ALA A 151 23.14 26.50 6.91
N CYS A 152 23.51 26.38 8.20
CA CYS A 152 24.19 27.46 8.93
C CYS A 152 25.60 27.13 9.41
N ALA A 153 26.14 25.95 9.10
CA ALA A 153 27.49 25.52 9.47
C ALA A 153 27.81 25.52 10.99
N SER A 154 26.83 25.80 11.85
CA SER A 154 26.96 25.75 13.30
C SER A 154 27.23 24.32 13.77
N GLN A 155 28.03 24.18 14.81
CA GLN A 155 28.25 22.90 15.47
C GLN A 155 26.98 22.50 16.22
N LEU A 156 26.52 21.27 15.94
CA LEU A 156 25.40 20.65 16.64
C LEU A 156 26.01 19.73 17.70
N VAL A 157 25.87 20.11 18.98
CA VAL A 157 26.27 19.27 20.12
C VAL A 157 25.15 18.30 20.45
#